data_AF-A0A519K0U0-F1
#
_entry.id   AF-A0A519K0U0-F1
#
_cell.length_a   1.000
_cell.length_b   1.000
_cell.length_c   1.000
_cell.angle_alpha   90.00
_cell.angle_beta   90.00
_cell.angle_gamma   90.00
#
_symmetry.space_group_name_H-M   'P 1'
#
loop_
_entity.id
_entity.type
_entity.pdbx_description
1 polymer ?
#
loop_
_entity_poly.entity_id
_entity_poly.type
_entity_poly.pdbx_seq_one_letter_code
_entity_poly.pdbx_strand_id
1 'polypeptide(L)'
;MATANVLLNNPYVNVHDMTVDISYRKKNCSLPLRSIRKMYISKKKLGSWSSIPGAMHLLPDNAYQLHIQTADNNEITFSVKSFERQYFIDLISWIRNRHNSN
;
A
#
# COMPACT_ATOMS: atom_id res chain seq x y z
N MET A 1 -11.97 21.97 4.28
CA MET A 1 -11.81 21.51 2.88
C MET A 1 -10.34 21.14 2.67
N ALA A 2 -9.96 19.89 2.94
CA ALA A 2 -8.58 19.43 2.76
C ALA A 2 -8.44 18.73 1.40
N THR A 3 -7.68 19.40 0.55
CA THR A 3 -7.39 19.20 -0.87
C THR A 3 -6.95 17.79 -1.28
N ALA A 4 -7.51 17.30 -2.39
CA ALA A 4 -7.09 16.13 -3.15
C ALA A 4 -5.67 16.21 -3.76
N ASN A 5 -4.87 17.22 -3.41
CA ASN A 5 -3.61 17.54 -4.08
C ASN A 5 -2.43 16.60 -3.75
N VAL A 6 -2.53 15.76 -2.72
CA VAL A 6 -1.40 14.91 -2.28
C VAL A 6 -1.17 13.71 -3.22
N LEU A 7 -2.20 13.26 -3.95
CA LEU A 7 -2.10 12.08 -4.82
C LEU A 7 -1.67 12.36 -6.26
N LEU A 8 -1.55 13.63 -6.67
CA LEU A 8 -1.30 14.03 -8.06
C LEU A 8 0.01 13.47 -8.66
N ASN A 9 0.98 13.05 -7.84
CA ASN A 9 2.28 12.54 -8.29
C ASN A 9 2.52 11.04 -8.02
N ASN A 10 1.46 10.24 -7.84
CA ASN A 10 1.62 8.79 -7.67
C ASN A 10 1.51 8.07 -9.03
N PRO A 11 2.59 7.49 -9.59
CA PRO A 11 2.55 6.84 -10.91
C PRO A 11 1.78 5.51 -10.89
N TYR A 12 1.41 4.99 -9.72
CA TYR A 12 0.75 3.69 -9.55
C TYR A 12 -0.70 3.80 -9.11
N VAL A 13 -1.16 5.01 -8.77
CA VAL A 13 -2.45 5.21 -8.14
C VAL A 13 -3.18 6.35 -8.81
N ASN A 14 -4.39 6.07 -9.27
CA ASN A 14 -5.31 7.09 -9.75
C ASN A 14 -6.56 7.08 -8.85
N VAL A 15 -7.01 8.25 -8.44
CA VAL A 15 -8.24 8.41 -7.67
C VAL A 15 -9.17 9.33 -8.44
N HIS A 16 -10.31 8.79 -8.84
CA HIS A 16 -11.35 9.49 -9.60
C HIS A 16 -12.71 8.91 -9.22
N ASP A 17 -13.79 9.68 -9.36
CA ASP A 17 -15.17 9.22 -9.19
C ASP A 17 -15.42 8.32 -7.96
N MET A 18 -14.87 8.71 -6.81
CA MET A 18 -14.92 7.95 -5.54
C MET A 18 -14.36 6.53 -5.61
N THR A 19 -13.49 6.26 -6.57
CA THR A 19 -12.83 4.99 -6.84
C THR A 19 -11.32 5.20 -6.75
N VAL A 20 -10.60 4.19 -6.25
CA VAL A 20 -9.15 4.14 -6.32
C VAL A 20 -8.74 3.00 -7.23
N ASP A 21 -7.97 3.36 -8.24
CA ASP A 21 -7.32 2.43 -9.15
C ASP A 21 -5.85 2.34 -8.77
N ILE A 22 -5.40 1.13 -8.47
CA ILE A 22 -4.01 0.81 -8.16
C ILE A 22 -3.49 -0.09 -9.25
N SER A 23 -2.59 0.45 -10.06
CA SER A 23 -1.86 -0.27 -11.10
C SER A 23 -0.39 -0.37 -10.71
N TYR A 24 -0.03 -1.52 -10.16
CA TYR A 24 1.31 -1.73 -9.65
C TYR A 24 1.89 -3.07 -10.13
N ARG A 25 2.93 -2.95 -10.97
CA ARG A 25 3.58 -4.07 -11.67
C ARG A 25 2.57 -4.89 -12.50
N LYS A 26 2.40 -6.17 -12.19
CA LYS A 26 1.50 -7.10 -12.91
C LYS A 26 0.12 -7.24 -12.23
N LYS A 27 -0.17 -6.42 -11.23
CA LYS A 27 -1.44 -6.44 -10.50
C LYS A 27 -2.14 -5.10 -10.67
N ASN A 28 -3.42 -5.17 -11.01
CA ASN A 28 -4.33 -4.04 -11.05
C ASN A 28 -5.48 -4.31 -10.09
N CYS A 29 -5.95 -3.27 -9.42
CA CYS A 29 -7.10 -3.34 -8.55
C CYS A 29 -7.85 -2.02 -8.63
N SER A 30 -9.17 -2.10 -8.79
CA SER A 30 -10.07 -0.97 -8.75
C SER A 30 -11.06 -1.21 -7.61
N LEU A 31 -11.17 -0.26 -6.70
CA LEU A 31 -12.01 -0.37 -5.52
C LEU A 31 -12.76 0.93 -5.28
N PRO A 32 -14.07 0.89 -5.02
CA PRO A 32 -14.78 2.04 -4.47
C PRO A 32 -14.13 2.46 -3.15
N LEU A 33 -13.86 3.75 -2.94
CA LEU A 33 -13.25 4.25 -1.70
C LEU A 33 -14.08 3.89 -0.47
N ARG A 34 -15.41 3.82 -0.61
CA ARG A 34 -16.32 3.41 0.46
C ARG A 34 -16.19 1.94 0.84
N SER A 35 -15.69 1.09 -0.05
CA SER A 35 -15.46 -0.32 0.25
C SER A 35 -14.16 -0.53 1.00
N ILE A 36 -13.26 0.46 1.07
CA ILE A 36 -11.99 0.34 1.78
C ILE A 36 -12.22 0.59 3.27
N ARG A 37 -12.06 -0.45 4.08
CA ARG A 37 -12.15 -0.39 5.52
C ARG A 37 -10.84 0.08 6.14
N LYS A 38 -9.72 -0.44 5.65
CA LYS A 38 -8.38 -0.13 6.18
C LYS A 38 -7.33 -0.35 5.10
N MET A 39 -6.31 0.50 5.09
CA MET A 39 -5.13 0.32 4.26
C MET A 39 -3.87 0.49 5.12
N TYR A 40 -2.88 -0.39 4.96
CA TYR A 40 -1.63 -0.31 5.72
C TYR A 40 -0.48 -0.98 4.97
N ILE A 41 0.75 -0.60 5.32
CA ILE A 41 1.97 -1.18 4.77
C ILE A 41 2.74 -1.89 5.88
N SER A 42 3.22 -3.11 5.61
CA SER A 42 4.08 -3.86 6.54
C SER A 42 5.40 -4.21 5.86
N LYS A 43 6.48 -4.33 6.65
CA LYS A 43 7.74 -4.88 6.13
C LYS A 43 7.59 -6.40 6.05
N LYS A 44 7.94 -6.99 4.90
CA LYS A 44 7.97 -8.45 4.78
C LYS A 44 9.10 -8.95 5.68
N LYS A 45 8.79 -9.77 6.69
CA LYS A 45 9.83 -10.43 7.47
C LYS A 45 10.39 -11.58 6.64
N LEU A 46 11.71 -11.65 6.47
CA LEU A 46 12.35 -12.86 5.98
C LEU A 46 11.93 -14.01 6.89
N GLY A 47 11.47 -15.12 6.32
CA GLY A 47 11.32 -16.36 7.09
C GLY A 47 12.63 -16.65 7.81
N SER A 48 12.56 -17.12 9.05
CA SER A 48 13.69 -17.39 9.92
C SER A 48 14.75 -18.28 9.25
N TRP A 49 15.73 -17.68 8.58
CA TRP A 49 17.00 -18.33 8.25
C TRP A 49 17.93 -18.11 9.45
N SER A 50 17.54 -18.66 10.59
CA SER A 50 18.29 -18.61 11.86
C SER A 50 19.50 -19.55 11.89
N SER A 51 19.84 -20.19 10.76
CA SER A 51 20.80 -21.30 10.72
C SER A 51 22.09 -21.01 9.95
N ILE A 52 22.25 -19.84 9.31
CA ILE A 52 23.47 -19.51 8.55
C ILE A 52 24.11 -18.23 9.11
N PRO A 53 25.15 -18.35 9.95
CA PRO A 53 25.99 -17.21 10.34
C PRO A 53 26.57 -16.55 9.08
N GLY A 54 26.30 -15.25 8.89
CA GLY A 54 26.79 -14.45 7.75
C GLY A 54 25.78 -14.18 6.63
N ALA A 55 24.63 -14.86 6.60
CA ALA A 55 23.60 -14.62 5.57
C ALA A 55 22.78 -13.33 5.78
N MET A 56 22.83 -12.72 6.98
CA MET A 56 22.12 -11.47 7.30
C MET A 56 22.59 -10.26 6.45
N HIS A 57 23.77 -10.30 5.86
CA HIS A 57 24.33 -9.18 5.09
C HIS A 57 24.03 -9.22 3.58
N LEU A 58 23.53 -10.34 3.05
CA LEU A 58 23.53 -10.60 1.60
C LEU A 58 22.19 -10.38 0.89
N LEU A 59 21.10 -10.14 1.62
CA LEU A 59 19.80 -9.94 0.99
C LEU A 59 19.22 -8.60 1.43
N PRO A 60 19.18 -7.59 0.54
CA PRO A 60 18.44 -6.37 0.82
C PRO A 60 16.95 -6.73 0.96
N ASP A 61 16.52 -6.88 2.22
CA ASP A 61 15.13 -7.12 2.64
C ASP A 61 14.30 -5.85 2.42
N ASN A 62 14.17 -5.51 1.14
CA ASN A 62 13.62 -4.27 0.64
C ASN A 62 12.20 -4.46 0.07
N ALA A 63 11.50 -5.48 0.54
CA ALA A 63 10.14 -5.78 0.12
C ALA A 63 9.16 -5.41 1.25
N TYR A 64 8.26 -4.49 0.94
CA TYR A 64 7.10 -4.17 1.75
C TYR A 64 5.87 -4.90 1.21
N GLN A 65 4.84 -5.02 2.02
CA GLN A 65 3.52 -5.48 1.60
C GLN A 65 2.51 -4.39 1.89
N LEU A 66 1.82 -3.92 0.84
CA LEU A 66 0.62 -3.11 0.98
C LEU A 66 -0.56 -4.06 1.17
N HIS A 67 -1.37 -3.78 2.18
CA HIS A 67 -2.59 -4.49 2.52
C HIS A 67 -3.77 -3.55 2.42
N ILE A 68 -4.81 -3.99 1.72
CA ILE A 68 -6.07 -3.27 1.56
C ILE A 68 -7.18 -4.18 2.05
N GLN A 69 -7.77 -3.83 3.19
CA GLN A 69 -8.90 -4.53 3.77
C GLN A 69 -10.18 -3.86 3.31
N THR A 70 -11.06 -4.64 2.72
CA THR A 70 -12.35 -4.17 2.22
C THR A 70 -13.46 -4.45 3.25
N ALA A 71 -14.60 -3.79 3.09
CA ALA A 71 -15.74 -3.84 4.01
C ALA A 71 -16.41 -5.23 4.06
N ASP A 72 -16.25 -6.01 3.00
CA ASP A 72 -16.66 -7.42 2.89
C ASP A 72 -15.65 -8.40 3.53
N ASN A 73 -14.67 -7.90 4.30
CA ASN A 73 -13.59 -8.64 4.95
C ASN A 73 -12.61 -9.34 4.00
N ASN A 74 -12.58 -8.98 2.71
CA ASN A 74 -11.50 -9.40 1.83
C ASN A 74 -10.22 -8.59 2.09
N GLU A 75 -9.06 -9.20 1.82
CA GLU A 75 -7.75 -8.53 1.91
C GLU A 75 -6.99 -8.67 0.59
N ILE A 76 -6.61 -7.53 0.03
CA ILE A 76 -5.87 -7.43 -1.23
C ILE A 76 -4.44 -7.01 -0.90
N THR A 77 -3.47 -7.76 -1.43
CA THR A 77 -2.06 -7.57 -1.11
C THR A 77 -1.16 -7.34 -2.32
N PHE A 78 -0.28 -6.34 -2.19
CA PHE A 78 0.75 -6.00 -3.19
C PHE A 78 2.15 -6.07 -2.58
N SER A 79 3.09 -6.67 -3.29
CA SER A 79 4.50 -6.73 -2.89
C SER A 79 5.27 -5.51 -3.42
N VAL A 80 5.51 -4.52 -2.56
CA VAL A 80 6.04 -3.19 -2.88
C VAL A 80 7.56 -3.13 -2.70
N LYS A 81 8.30 -2.44 -3.58
CA LYS A 81 9.75 -2.19 -3.38
C LYS A 81 9.98 -1.08 -2.36
N SER A 82 11.08 -1.13 -1.62
CA SER A 82 11.46 -0.09 -0.65
C SER A 82 11.43 1.33 -1.20
N PHE A 83 11.99 1.55 -2.40
CA PHE A 83 12.05 2.89 -2.97
C PHE A 83 10.70 3.41 -3.48
N GLU A 84 9.72 2.52 -3.71
CA GLU A 84 8.37 2.88 -4.18
C GLU A 84 7.38 2.96 -3.02
N ARG A 85 7.78 2.60 -1.80
CA ARG A 85 6.88 2.53 -0.64
C ARG A 85 6.25 3.88 -0.31
N GLN A 86 6.97 4.98 -0.53
CA GLN A 86 6.52 6.31 -0.12
C GLN A 86 5.19 6.68 -0.80
N TYR A 87 5.06 6.37 -2.10
CA TYR A 87 3.82 6.57 -2.85
C TYR A 87 2.60 5.93 -2.18
N PHE A 88 2.76 4.74 -1.59
CA PHE A 88 1.68 4.04 -0.91
C PHE A 88 1.44 4.56 0.52
N ILE A 89 2.47 5.06 1.20
CA ILE A 89 2.31 5.73 2.50
C ILE A 89 1.48 7.01 2.34
N ASP A 90 1.71 7.76 1.28
CA ASP A 90 0.96 8.98 0.99
C ASP A 90 -0.52 8.65 0.70
N LEU A 91 -0.78 7.59 -0.07
CA LEU A 91 -2.14 7.06 -0.29
C LEU A 91 -2.83 6.65 1.03
N ILE A 92 -2.15 5.86 1.88
CA ILE A 92 -2.70 5.43 3.17
C ILE A 92 -3.07 6.63 4.03
N SER A 93 -2.18 7.64 4.07
CA SER A 93 -2.39 8.86 4.85
C SER A 93 -3.59 9.65 4.33
N TRP A 94 -3.74 9.75 3.01
CA TRP A 94 -4.88 10.40 2.37
C TRP A 94 -6.20 9.69 2.67
N ILE A 95 -6.25 8.37 2.53
CA ILE A 95 -7.44 7.57 2.86
C ILE A 95 -7.80 7.76 4.34
N ARG A 96 -6.83 7.68 5.25
CA ARG A 96 -7.08 7.84 6.70
C ARG A 96 -7.67 9.21 7.04
N ASN A 97 -7.14 10.28 6.46
CA ASN A 97 -7.63 11.65 6.72
C ASN A 97 -9.07 11.86 6.23
N ARG A 98 -9.46 11.18 5.15
CA ARG A 98 -10.84 11.18 4.66
C ARG A 98 -11.81 10.57 5.66
N HIS A 99 -11.45 9.45 6.30
CA HIS A 99 -12.30 8.81 7.31
C HIS A 99 -12.49 9.68 8.57
N ASN A 100 -11.50 10.52 8.91
CA ASN A 100 -11.58 11.41 10.07
C ASN A 100 -12.29 12.75 9.79
N SER A 101 -12.59 13.05 8.53
CA SER A 101 -13.24 14.32 8.12
C SER A 101 -14.75 14.20 7.90
N ASN A 102 -15.30 13.00 8.10
CA ASN A 102 -16.74 12.70 8.14
C ASN A 102 -17.14 12.43 9.59
#